data_AF-A0A2K8SXN5-F1
#
_entry.id   AF-A0A2K8SXN5-F1
#
_cell.length_a   1.000
_cell.length_b   1.000
_cell.length_c   1.000
_cell.angle_alpha   90.00
_cell.angle_beta   90.00
_cell.angle_gamma   90.00
#
_symmetry.space_group_name_H-M   'P 1'
#
loop_
_entity.id
_entity.type
_entity.pdbx_description
1 polymer ?
#
loop_
_entity_poly.entity_id
_entity_poly.type
_entity_poly.pdbx_seq_one_letter_code
_entity_poly.pdbx_strand_id
1 'polypeptide(L)'
;MTANLTSKATFDFVSVLSQAAAAYQGQRGTPLSAEILVNALLEAEKSAKQERLTYPFESLLGKWQLCFATGTKKARERGGIVLGKGFYVPKFIKIHVSFNTTLEQDLDRGEIGNQVEFGPVLLKLTGPVQYLGKKNLLAFDFNQMLINLFGRIVYNRPMRSGKVQTEDFYNQSIAKLPFFGFFLVTEDFIAARGRGGGLAFWIREI
;
A
#
# COMPACT_ATOMS: atom_id res chain seq x y z
N MET A 1 10.57 -46.97 18.46
CA MET A 1 10.95 -45.78 17.66
C MET A 1 9.67 -45.11 17.19
N THR A 2 9.15 -44.16 17.97
CA THR A 2 7.91 -43.43 17.68
C THR A 2 8.30 -42.11 17.03
N ALA A 3 8.13 -42.02 15.71
CA ALA A 3 8.26 -40.76 15.00
C ALA A 3 7.01 -39.92 15.27
N ASN A 4 7.16 -38.87 16.08
CA ASN A 4 6.18 -37.81 16.22
C ASN A 4 6.14 -37.02 14.91
N LEU A 5 5.15 -37.31 14.08
CA LEU A 5 4.72 -36.42 12.99
C LEU A 5 3.96 -35.26 13.62
N THR A 6 4.69 -34.27 14.15
CA THR A 6 4.12 -32.95 14.43
C THR A 6 3.68 -32.34 13.10
N SER A 7 2.39 -32.52 12.79
CA SER A 7 1.63 -31.74 11.81
C SER A 7 1.95 -30.27 12.06
N LYS A 8 2.79 -29.70 11.20
CA LYS A 8 3.09 -28.28 11.14
C LYS A 8 1.76 -27.58 10.84
N ALA A 9 1.10 -27.06 11.87
CA ALA A 9 -0.13 -26.29 11.71
C ALA A 9 0.12 -25.26 10.61
N THR A 10 -0.65 -25.35 9.52
CA THR A 10 -0.55 -24.45 8.39
C THR A 10 -0.78 -23.05 8.92
N PHE A 11 0.25 -22.21 8.85
CA PHE A 11 0.13 -20.80 9.24
C PHE A 11 -0.79 -20.13 8.22
N ASP A 12 -2.07 -19.98 8.57
CA ASP A 12 -3.06 -19.32 7.72
C ASP A 12 -2.88 -17.80 7.83
N PHE A 13 -2.04 -17.27 6.94
CA PHE A 13 -1.78 -15.83 6.87
C PHE A 13 -3.04 -15.01 6.57
N VAL A 14 -4.05 -15.58 5.90
CA VAL A 14 -5.29 -14.87 5.55
C VAL A 14 -6.10 -14.61 6.81
N SER A 15 -6.24 -15.61 7.68
CA SER A 15 -6.90 -15.45 8.98
C SER A 15 -6.22 -14.40 9.85
N VAL A 16 -4.88 -14.41 9.90
CA VAL A 16 -4.09 -13.42 10.66
C VAL A 16 -4.30 -12.00 10.14
N LEU A 17 -4.26 -11.81 8.81
CA LEU A 17 -4.46 -10.49 8.19
C LEU A 17 -5.89 -9.98 8.36
N SER A 18 -6.87 -10.87 8.27
CA SER A 18 -8.29 -10.56 8.52
C SER A 18 -8.52 -10.13 9.97
N GLN A 19 -7.90 -10.84 10.93
CA GLN A 19 -7.96 -10.46 12.34
C GLN A 19 -7.29 -9.10 12.59
N ALA A 20 -6.15 -8.82 11.95
CA ALA A 20 -5.49 -7.52 12.03
C ALA A 20 -6.37 -6.38 11.50
N ALA A 21 -7.07 -6.61 10.37
CA ALA A 21 -8.01 -5.65 9.81
C ALA A 21 -9.17 -5.36 10.77
N ALA A 22 -9.81 -6.41 11.30
CA ALA A 22 -10.92 -6.29 12.25
C ALA A 22 -10.52 -5.58 13.55
N ALA A 23 -9.33 -5.86 14.09
CA ALA A 23 -8.80 -5.18 15.28
C ALA A 23 -8.53 -3.70 15.03
N TYR A 24 -7.98 -3.36 13.86
CA TYR A 24 -7.73 -1.97 13.47
C TYR A 24 -9.04 -1.19 13.33
N GLN A 25 -10.06 -1.78 12.71
CA GLN A 25 -11.41 -1.20 12.59
C GLN A 25 -12.17 -1.14 13.92
N GLY A 26 -11.63 -1.72 15.00
CA GLY A 26 -12.26 -1.71 16.33
C GLY A 26 -13.39 -2.72 16.51
N GLN A 27 -13.54 -3.66 15.57
CA GLN A 27 -14.61 -4.66 15.59
C GLN A 27 -14.28 -5.87 16.48
N ARG A 28 -13.01 -6.27 16.60
CA ARG A 28 -12.62 -7.45 17.40
C ARG A 28 -11.15 -7.46 17.84
N GLY A 29 -10.93 -7.72 19.14
CA GLY A 29 -9.63 -8.13 19.69
C GLY A 29 -8.57 -7.02 19.84
N THR A 30 -7.48 -7.36 20.52
CA THR A 30 -6.28 -6.52 20.61
C THR A 30 -5.47 -6.58 19.32
N PRO A 31 -4.85 -5.47 18.88
CA PRO A 31 -3.95 -5.49 17.73
C PRO A 31 -2.88 -6.58 17.86
N LEU A 32 -2.69 -7.36 16.80
CA LEU A 32 -1.65 -8.38 16.74
C LEU A 32 -0.26 -7.71 16.82
N SER A 33 0.73 -8.42 17.33
CA SER A 33 2.10 -7.87 17.36
C SER A 33 2.59 -7.57 15.94
N ALA A 34 3.42 -6.53 15.81
CA ALA A 34 4.00 -6.15 14.52
C ALA A 34 4.76 -7.30 13.84
N GLU A 35 5.41 -8.16 14.65
CA GLU A 35 6.15 -9.32 14.16
C GLU A 35 5.24 -10.39 13.53
N ILE A 36 4.12 -10.71 14.18
CA ILE A 36 3.13 -11.65 13.63
C ILE A 36 2.59 -11.12 12.30
N LEU A 37 2.26 -9.83 12.24
CA LEU A 37 1.73 -9.21 11.03
C LEU A 37 2.77 -9.20 9.90
N VAL A 38 4.04 -8.89 10.19
CA VAL A 38 5.11 -8.96 9.20
C VAL A 38 5.30 -10.37 8.67
N ASN A 39 5.31 -11.39 9.54
CA ASN A 39 5.45 -12.78 9.11
C ASN A 39 4.29 -13.22 8.22
N ALA A 40 3.06 -12.81 8.54
CA ALA A 40 1.90 -13.06 7.70
C ALA A 40 2.00 -12.38 6.33
N LEU A 41 2.44 -11.12 6.27
CA LEU A 41 2.65 -10.42 5.01
C LEU A 41 3.75 -11.07 4.15
N LEU A 42 4.82 -11.57 4.78
CA LEU A 42 5.91 -12.26 4.07
C LEU A 42 5.46 -13.63 3.52
N GLU A 43 4.70 -14.41 4.28
CA GLU A 43 4.14 -15.68 3.78
C GLU A 43 3.09 -15.44 2.68
N ALA A 44 2.25 -14.40 2.81
CA ALA A 44 1.33 -14.01 1.74
C ALA A 44 2.08 -13.65 0.44
N GLU A 45 3.17 -12.87 0.54
CA GLU A 45 3.99 -12.55 -0.63
C GLU A 45 4.63 -13.78 -1.26
N LYS A 46 5.07 -14.73 -0.44
CA LYS A 46 5.67 -15.98 -0.90
C LYS A 46 4.65 -16.87 -1.60
N SER A 47 3.46 -17.06 -1.03
CA SER A 47 2.36 -17.82 -1.64
C SER A 47 1.95 -17.19 -2.96
N ALA A 48 1.77 -15.87 -3.03
CA ALA A 48 1.43 -15.18 -4.28
C ALA A 48 2.44 -15.40 -5.41
N LYS A 49 3.74 -15.47 -5.07
CA LYS A 49 4.80 -15.79 -6.05
C LYS A 49 4.79 -17.25 -6.49
N GLN A 50 4.53 -18.18 -5.57
CA GLN A 50 4.47 -19.61 -5.86
C GLN A 50 3.26 -19.95 -6.74
N GLU A 51 2.11 -19.38 -6.43
CA GLU A 51 0.85 -19.57 -7.13
C GLU A 51 0.72 -18.70 -8.39
N ARG A 52 1.66 -17.75 -8.58
CA ARG A 52 1.66 -16.78 -9.69
C ARG A 52 0.34 -16.01 -9.79
N LEU A 53 -0.18 -15.62 -8.62
CA LEU A 53 -1.43 -14.85 -8.54
C LEU A 53 -1.30 -13.55 -9.32
N THR A 54 -2.35 -13.21 -10.05
CA THR A 54 -2.49 -11.94 -10.78
C THR A 54 -3.79 -11.29 -10.41
N TYR A 55 -3.76 -9.98 -10.20
CA TYR A 55 -4.95 -9.20 -9.85
C TYR A 55 -5.29 -8.23 -10.98
N PRO A 56 -6.56 -8.04 -11.31
CA PRO A 56 -6.98 -7.01 -12.25
C PRO A 56 -6.90 -5.62 -11.58
N PHE A 57 -6.73 -4.55 -12.37
CA PHE A 57 -6.61 -3.20 -11.82
C PHE A 57 -7.88 -2.78 -11.08
N GLU A 58 -9.03 -3.24 -11.56
CA GLU A 58 -10.36 -2.99 -11.03
C GLU A 58 -10.48 -3.40 -9.56
N SER A 59 -9.80 -4.47 -9.13
CA SER A 59 -9.80 -4.91 -7.73
C SER A 59 -9.09 -3.93 -6.79
N LEU A 60 -8.22 -3.07 -7.32
CA LEU A 60 -7.51 -2.04 -6.55
C LEU A 60 -8.31 -0.74 -6.45
N LEU A 61 -9.37 -0.55 -7.25
CA LEU A 61 -10.14 0.68 -7.27
C LEU A 61 -10.80 0.97 -5.91
N GLY A 62 -10.89 2.25 -5.59
CA GLY A 62 -11.45 2.75 -4.34
C GLY A 62 -10.41 3.32 -3.40
N LYS A 63 -10.79 3.49 -2.13
CA LYS A 63 -10.01 4.16 -1.09
C LYS A 63 -9.60 3.16 -0.01
N TRP A 64 -8.34 3.25 0.40
CA TRP A 64 -7.70 2.28 1.27
C TRP A 64 -6.95 2.99 2.39
N GLN A 65 -7.33 2.74 3.64
CA GLN A 65 -6.66 3.25 4.84
C GLN A 65 -5.43 2.40 5.18
N LEU A 66 -4.27 3.03 5.28
CA LEU A 66 -3.04 2.40 5.72
C LEU A 66 -3.17 2.03 7.20
N CYS A 67 -3.07 0.74 7.47
CA CYS A 67 -3.12 0.19 8.82
C CYS A 67 -1.71 -0.07 9.35
N PHE A 68 -0.83 -0.61 8.51
CA PHE A 68 0.50 -1.04 8.93
C PHE A 68 1.53 -0.87 7.82
N ALA A 69 2.75 -0.45 8.19
CA ALA A 69 3.88 -0.36 7.26
C ALA A 69 5.20 -0.74 7.92
N THR A 70 6.15 -1.21 7.12
CA THR A 70 7.54 -1.45 7.54
C THR A 70 8.49 -0.45 6.89
N GLY A 71 9.61 -0.17 7.58
CA GLY A 71 10.66 0.69 7.04
C GLY A 71 11.32 0.09 5.80
N THR A 72 11.76 0.96 4.90
CA THR A 72 12.52 0.56 3.70
C THR A 72 13.90 0.00 4.10
N LYS A 73 14.51 -0.83 3.24
CA LYS A 73 15.86 -1.36 3.48
C LYS A 73 16.88 -0.23 3.72
N LYS A 74 16.78 0.86 2.95
CA LYS A 74 17.63 2.06 3.09
C LYS A 74 17.42 2.81 4.41
N ALA A 75 16.20 2.83 4.95
CA ALA A 75 15.92 3.45 6.25
C ALA A 75 16.45 2.59 7.42
N ARG A 76 16.56 1.27 7.24
CA ARG A 76 17.17 0.37 8.24
C ARG A 76 18.69 0.53 8.32
N GLU A 77 19.35 0.87 7.22
CA GLU A 77 20.81 1.02 7.13
C GLU A 77 21.31 2.39 7.63
N ARG A 78 20.47 3.45 7.66
CA ARG A 78 20.86 4.84 7.97
C ARG A 78 20.63 5.29 9.43
N GLY A 79 20.65 4.38 10.40
CA GLY A 79 20.89 4.67 11.82
C GLY A 79 20.04 5.77 12.47
N GLY A 80 18.85 5.42 12.98
CA GLY A 80 18.21 6.22 14.04
C GLY A 80 16.68 6.15 14.12
N ILE A 81 15.98 5.99 13.00
CA ILE A 81 14.51 5.80 13.00
C ILE A 81 14.23 4.29 12.95
N VAL A 82 13.97 3.71 14.12
CA VAL A 82 13.63 2.30 14.28
C VAL A 82 12.21 2.04 13.75
N LEU A 83 12.02 2.10 12.43
CA LEU A 83 10.96 1.33 11.75
C LEU A 83 11.41 -0.13 11.53
N GLY A 84 12.24 -0.64 12.45
CA GLY A 84 12.67 -2.02 12.52
C GLY A 84 11.59 -2.80 13.26
N LYS A 85 10.94 -3.73 12.53
CA LYS A 85 9.79 -4.60 12.88
C LYS A 85 8.42 -4.16 12.36
N GLY A 86 8.28 -2.92 11.87
CA GLY A 86 7.01 -2.40 11.34
C GLY A 86 6.15 -1.70 12.38
N PHE A 87 5.20 -0.91 11.92
CA PHE A 87 4.46 0.06 12.74
C PHE A 87 3.00 0.15 12.29
N TYR A 88 2.09 0.11 13.27
CA TYR A 88 0.67 0.39 13.06
C TYR A 88 0.44 1.91 13.03
N VAL A 89 -0.29 2.39 12.03
CA VAL A 89 -0.69 3.78 11.94
C VAL A 89 -1.67 4.11 13.07
N PRO A 90 -1.40 5.10 13.94
CA PRO A 90 -2.32 5.46 15.01
C PRO A 90 -3.68 5.87 14.47
N LYS A 91 -4.78 5.47 15.14
CA LYS A 91 -6.16 5.72 14.66
C LYS A 91 -6.53 7.20 14.51
N PHE A 92 -5.79 8.10 15.14
CA PHE A 92 -5.99 9.55 15.03
C PHE A 92 -5.32 10.16 13.78
N ILE A 93 -4.54 9.37 13.04
CA ILE A 93 -3.95 9.76 11.74
C ILE A 93 -4.64 8.93 10.66
N LYS A 94 -5.26 9.59 9.68
CA LYS A 94 -5.80 8.90 8.52
C LYS A 94 -4.81 9.01 7.38
N ILE A 95 -4.39 7.87 6.82
CA ILE A 95 -3.44 7.81 5.72
C ILE A 95 -4.09 6.94 4.67
N HIS A 96 -4.54 7.55 3.58
CA HIS A 96 -5.26 6.86 2.52
C HIS A 96 -4.43 6.77 1.26
N VAL A 97 -4.53 5.63 0.58
CA VAL A 97 -4.23 5.53 -0.84
C VAL A 97 -5.52 5.26 -1.59
N SER A 98 -5.70 5.88 -2.75
CA SER A 98 -6.87 5.71 -3.59
C SER A 98 -6.44 5.49 -5.03
N PHE A 99 -7.19 4.66 -5.74
CA PHE A 99 -6.98 4.36 -7.14
C PHE A 99 -8.29 4.54 -7.91
N ASN A 100 -8.23 5.31 -8.98
CA ASN A 100 -9.36 5.59 -9.85
C ASN A 100 -8.98 5.32 -11.31
N THR A 101 -9.95 4.91 -12.12
CA THR A 101 -9.78 4.82 -13.57
C THR A 101 -9.92 6.20 -14.22
N THR A 102 -9.17 6.44 -15.29
CA THR A 102 -9.36 7.60 -16.17
C THR A 102 -9.94 7.11 -17.49
N LEU A 103 -11.16 7.53 -17.82
CA LEU A 103 -11.93 7.30 -19.07
C LEU A 103 -11.44 6.16 -20.01
N GLU A 104 -12.16 5.04 -19.92
CA GLU A 104 -12.44 3.90 -20.82
C GLU A 104 -11.43 3.34 -21.84
N GLN A 105 -10.36 4.03 -22.25
CA GLN A 105 -9.52 3.55 -23.37
C GLN A 105 -8.28 2.76 -22.95
N ASP A 106 -7.82 2.87 -21.69
CA ASP A 106 -6.66 2.16 -21.17
C ASP A 106 -6.95 1.52 -19.81
N LEU A 107 -7.33 0.24 -19.80
CA LEU A 107 -7.65 -0.55 -18.58
C LEU A 107 -6.50 -0.59 -17.57
N ASP A 108 -5.26 -0.37 -18.02
CA ASP A 108 -4.04 -0.40 -17.22
C ASP A 108 -3.59 1.00 -16.75
N ARG A 109 -4.39 2.06 -16.94
CA ARG A 109 -4.06 3.44 -16.56
C ARG A 109 -5.12 4.05 -15.64
N GLY A 110 -4.70 5.04 -14.87
CA GLY A 110 -5.59 5.72 -13.94
C GLY A 110 -4.91 6.83 -13.17
N GLU A 111 -5.51 7.16 -12.02
CA GLU A 111 -4.99 8.13 -11.06
C GLU A 111 -4.77 7.48 -9.70
N ILE A 112 -3.67 7.84 -9.03
CA ILE A 112 -3.44 7.58 -7.61
C ILE A 112 -3.67 8.85 -6.81
N GLY A 113 -4.32 8.71 -5.66
CA GLY A 113 -4.32 9.73 -4.62
C GLY A 113 -3.69 9.17 -3.35
N ASN A 114 -2.67 9.81 -2.80
CA ASN A 114 -2.13 9.52 -1.48
C ASN A 114 -2.42 10.71 -0.55
N GLN A 115 -3.07 10.46 0.58
CA GLN A 115 -3.59 11.50 1.45
C GLN A 115 -3.25 11.21 2.90
N VAL A 116 -2.82 12.23 3.64
CA VAL A 116 -2.60 12.18 5.07
C VAL A 116 -3.44 13.26 5.73
N GLU A 117 -4.27 12.86 6.70
CA GLU A 117 -5.06 13.75 7.54
C GLU A 117 -4.63 13.59 9.00
N PHE A 118 -4.33 14.73 9.63
CA PHE A 118 -4.05 14.80 11.05
C PHE A 118 -4.65 16.10 11.62
N GLY A 119 -5.74 15.94 12.38
CA GLY A 119 -6.50 17.08 12.88
C GLY A 119 -6.99 17.99 11.74
N PRO A 120 -6.72 19.32 11.79
CA PRO A 120 -7.17 20.26 10.77
C PRO A 120 -6.29 20.26 9.50
N VAL A 121 -5.26 19.42 9.44
CA VAL A 121 -4.28 19.40 8.34
C VAL A 121 -4.56 18.21 7.44
N LEU A 122 -4.70 18.47 6.15
CA LEU A 122 -4.78 17.47 5.10
C LEU A 122 -3.71 17.78 4.04
N LEU A 123 -2.87 16.79 3.77
CA LEU A 123 -1.94 16.77 2.64
C LEU A 123 -2.42 15.71 1.66
N LYS A 124 -2.63 16.08 0.41
CA LYS A 124 -3.00 15.16 -0.67
C LYS A 124 -2.03 15.29 -1.84
N LEU A 125 -1.53 14.16 -2.31
CA LEU A 125 -0.71 14.03 -3.51
C LEU A 125 -1.52 13.24 -4.54
N THR A 126 -1.56 13.71 -5.79
CA THR A 126 -2.18 12.95 -6.88
C THR A 126 -1.28 12.88 -8.11
N GLY A 127 -1.58 11.94 -8.99
CA GLY A 127 -0.91 11.81 -10.27
C GLY A 127 -1.24 10.49 -10.99
N PRO A 128 -0.67 10.28 -12.19
CA PRO A 128 -0.97 9.13 -13.03
C PRO A 128 -0.48 7.82 -12.41
N VAL A 129 -1.16 6.73 -12.76
CA VAL A 129 -0.69 5.35 -12.55
C VAL A 129 -0.63 4.57 -13.84
N GLN A 130 0.25 3.57 -13.85
CA GLN A 130 0.27 2.51 -14.85
C GLN A 130 0.36 1.17 -14.13
N TYR A 131 -0.60 0.30 -14.39
CA TYR A 131 -0.68 -1.02 -13.83
C TYR A 131 -0.15 -2.06 -14.83
N LEU A 132 0.74 -2.93 -14.35
CA LEU A 132 1.17 -4.11 -15.08
C LEU A 132 0.55 -5.35 -14.45
N GLY A 133 -0.66 -5.71 -14.86
CA GLY A 133 -1.42 -6.82 -14.25
C GLY A 133 -0.67 -8.14 -14.20
N LYS A 134 0.11 -8.48 -15.23
CA LYS A 134 0.96 -9.69 -15.26
C LYS A 134 2.02 -9.75 -14.16
N LYS A 135 2.38 -8.61 -13.56
CA LYS A 135 3.39 -8.48 -12.50
C LYS A 135 2.81 -7.95 -11.18
N ASN A 136 1.50 -7.70 -11.13
CA ASN A 136 0.82 -6.98 -10.04
C ASN A 136 1.54 -5.68 -9.65
N LEU A 137 2.13 -4.99 -10.63
CA LEU A 137 3.02 -3.87 -10.38
C LEU A 137 2.32 -2.57 -10.78
N LEU A 138 2.08 -1.70 -9.81
CA LEU A 138 1.51 -0.38 -10.03
C LEU A 138 2.61 0.66 -9.95
N ALA A 139 3.00 1.22 -11.09
CA ALA A 139 3.88 2.39 -11.15
C ALA A 139 3.04 3.65 -11.01
N PHE A 140 3.62 4.69 -10.43
CA PHE A 140 2.94 5.98 -10.26
C PHE A 140 3.92 7.15 -10.31
N ASP A 141 3.41 8.35 -10.48
CA ASP A 141 4.19 9.58 -10.32
C ASP A 141 3.31 10.68 -9.72
N PHE A 142 3.66 11.20 -8.55
CA PHE A 142 2.90 12.32 -7.96
C PHE A 142 3.33 13.62 -8.62
N ASN A 143 2.37 14.29 -9.25
CA ASN A 143 2.61 15.53 -9.98
C ASN A 143 1.77 16.71 -9.46
N GLN A 144 0.77 16.48 -8.62
CA GLN A 144 -0.04 17.51 -7.95
C GLN A 144 0.04 17.36 -6.43
N MET A 145 0.10 18.49 -5.73
CA MET A 145 0.05 18.55 -4.28
C MET A 145 -1.01 19.57 -3.83
N LEU A 146 -1.83 19.15 -2.89
CA LEU A 146 -2.83 19.95 -2.21
C LEU A 146 -2.60 19.92 -0.70
N ILE A 147 -2.64 21.10 -0.09
CA ILE A 147 -2.62 21.28 1.37
C ILE A 147 -3.89 22.02 1.77
N ASN A 148 -4.64 21.40 2.68
CA ASN A 148 -5.80 21.99 3.32
C ASN A 148 -5.50 22.17 4.82
N LEU A 149 -5.75 23.39 5.31
CA LEU A 149 -5.64 23.75 6.72
C LEU A 149 -7.00 24.31 7.18
N PHE A 150 -7.57 23.72 8.23
CA PHE A 150 -8.85 24.16 8.81
C PHE A 150 -9.99 24.23 7.78
N GLY A 151 -10.03 23.28 6.85
CA GLY A 151 -11.03 23.22 5.79
C GLY A 151 -10.77 24.15 4.60
N ARG A 152 -9.70 24.95 4.62
CA ARG A 152 -9.32 25.87 3.54
C ARG A 152 -8.13 25.33 2.77
N ILE A 153 -8.25 25.29 1.44
CA ILE A 153 -7.12 24.96 0.56
C ILE A 153 -6.15 26.13 0.58
N VAL A 154 -4.97 25.94 1.18
CA VAL A 154 -3.90 26.95 1.24
C VAL A 154 -2.85 26.72 0.16
N TYR A 155 -2.80 25.52 -0.41
CA TYR A 155 -1.90 25.15 -1.48
C TYR A 155 -2.59 24.15 -2.40
N ASN A 156 -2.52 24.36 -3.70
CA ASN A 156 -2.93 23.42 -4.72
C ASN A 156 -2.12 23.72 -5.98
N ARG A 157 -1.00 23.02 -6.17
CA ARG A 157 -0.09 23.28 -7.29
C ARG A 157 0.59 22.00 -7.77
N PRO A 158 1.07 22.00 -9.03
CA PRO A 158 1.97 20.98 -9.52
C PRO A 158 3.24 20.91 -8.67
N MET A 159 3.72 19.69 -8.37
CA MET A 159 4.95 19.49 -7.59
C MET A 159 6.23 19.80 -8.39
N ARG A 160 6.17 19.74 -9.73
CA ARG A 160 7.30 20.01 -10.62
C ARG A 160 7.12 21.36 -11.32
N SER A 161 8.02 22.30 -11.07
CA SER A 161 8.05 23.62 -11.75
C SER A 161 8.63 23.59 -13.18
N GLY A 162 8.53 22.48 -13.92
CA GLY A 162 9.10 22.41 -15.27
C GLY A 162 8.75 21.15 -16.08
N LYS A 163 8.39 21.40 -17.36
CA LYS A 163 8.40 20.62 -18.63
C LYS A 163 8.39 19.07 -18.68
N VAL A 164 8.33 18.31 -17.59
CA VAL A 164 8.15 16.86 -17.64
C VAL A 164 6.66 16.58 -17.61
N GLN A 165 6.07 16.40 -18.79
CA GLN A 165 4.64 16.20 -18.98
C GLN A 165 4.24 14.76 -18.57
N THR A 166 2.96 14.52 -18.32
CA THR A 166 2.39 13.19 -18.06
C THR A 166 2.76 12.15 -19.14
N GLU A 167 3.04 12.59 -20.36
CA GLU A 167 3.52 11.77 -21.47
C GLU A 167 4.90 11.15 -21.21
N ASP A 168 5.76 11.81 -20.42
CA ASP A 168 7.06 11.25 -20.03
C ASP A 168 6.89 10.08 -19.05
N PHE A 169 5.79 10.03 -18.27
CA PHE A 169 5.57 8.95 -17.31
C PHE A 169 5.34 7.60 -17.99
N TYR A 170 4.44 7.53 -18.97
CA TYR A 170 4.08 6.28 -19.64
C TYR A 170 5.18 5.72 -20.55
N ASN A 171 6.14 6.55 -20.96
CA ASN A 171 7.28 6.15 -21.79
C ASN A 171 8.52 5.79 -20.95
N GLN A 172 8.51 6.06 -19.64
CA GLN A 172 9.63 5.74 -18.76
C GLN A 172 9.64 4.26 -18.38
N SER A 173 10.84 3.71 -18.20
CA SER A 173 10.99 2.39 -17.60
C SER A 173 10.48 2.41 -16.16
N ILE A 174 9.57 1.49 -15.82
CA ILE A 174 9.04 1.32 -14.45
C ILE A 174 10.16 1.08 -13.43
N ALA A 175 11.30 0.54 -13.85
CA ALA A 175 12.48 0.40 -13.02
C ALA A 175 13.07 1.75 -12.54
N LYS A 176 12.62 2.90 -13.06
CA LYS A 176 12.99 4.25 -12.59
C LYS A 176 11.88 4.92 -11.77
N LEU A 177 10.64 4.45 -11.91
CA LEU A 177 9.46 5.00 -11.25
C LEU A 177 9.29 4.43 -9.83
N PRO A 178 8.63 5.15 -8.92
CA PRO A 178 8.11 4.54 -7.70
C PRO A 178 6.98 3.57 -8.09
N PHE A 179 6.88 2.48 -7.33
CA PHE A 179 5.89 1.45 -7.59
C PHE A 179 5.49 0.69 -6.32
N PHE A 180 4.33 0.05 -6.40
CA PHE A 180 3.84 -0.97 -5.49
C PHE A 180 3.73 -2.31 -6.23
N GLY A 181 4.35 -3.36 -5.70
CA GLY A 181 4.11 -4.74 -6.10
C GLY A 181 3.07 -5.36 -5.19
N PHE A 182 1.84 -5.49 -5.66
CA PHE A 182 0.75 -6.12 -4.91
C PHE A 182 0.93 -7.63 -4.86
N PHE A 183 0.72 -8.20 -3.70
CA PHE A 183 0.78 -9.64 -3.51
C PHE A 183 -0.46 -10.21 -2.81
N LEU A 184 -1.31 -9.35 -2.25
CA LEU A 184 -2.60 -9.75 -1.70
C LEU A 184 -3.62 -8.65 -1.99
N VAL A 185 -4.75 -9.04 -2.58
CA VAL A 185 -5.88 -8.16 -2.86
C VAL A 185 -7.16 -8.92 -2.53
N THR A 186 -7.95 -8.37 -1.63
CA THR A 186 -9.28 -8.87 -1.27
C THR A 186 -10.30 -7.72 -1.37
N GLU A 187 -11.57 -8.02 -1.11
CA GLU A 187 -12.59 -6.98 -1.00
C GLU A 187 -12.29 -6.03 0.18
N ASP A 188 -11.74 -6.55 1.28
CA ASP A 188 -11.59 -5.79 2.53
C ASP A 188 -10.20 -5.20 2.76
N PHE A 189 -9.15 -5.75 2.15
CA PHE A 189 -7.78 -5.29 2.38
C PHE A 189 -6.83 -5.60 1.22
N ILE A 190 -5.73 -4.84 1.17
CA ILE A 190 -4.66 -5.02 0.19
C ILE A 190 -3.30 -5.00 0.89
N ALA A 191 -2.35 -5.71 0.31
CA ALA A 191 -0.96 -5.68 0.73
C ALA A 191 0.00 -5.55 -0.45
N ALA A 192 1.01 -4.72 -0.28
CA ALA A 192 2.00 -4.48 -1.31
C ALA A 192 3.40 -4.26 -0.76
N ARG A 193 4.39 -4.51 -1.62
CA ARG A 193 5.78 -4.17 -1.40
C ARG A 193 6.13 -2.93 -2.22
N GLY A 194 6.60 -1.88 -1.56
CA GLY A 194 7.12 -0.69 -2.24
C GLY A 194 8.51 -0.93 -2.83
N ARG A 195 8.90 -0.10 -3.80
CA ARG A 195 10.25 -0.10 -4.41
C ARG A 195 11.41 -0.17 -3.41
N GLY A 196 11.30 0.53 -2.27
CA GLY A 196 12.32 0.53 -1.20
C GLY A 196 12.38 -0.75 -0.36
N GLY A 197 11.56 -1.76 -0.69
CA GLY A 197 11.48 -3.03 0.03
C GLY A 197 10.62 -2.98 1.30
N GLY A 198 9.95 -1.87 1.59
CA GLY A 198 8.95 -1.80 2.65
C GLY A 198 7.69 -2.58 2.26
N LEU A 199 7.06 -3.20 3.25
CA LEU A 199 5.72 -3.79 3.20
C LEU A 199 4.70 -2.78 3.70
N ALA A 200 3.52 -2.80 3.11
CA ALA A 200 2.38 -2.01 3.53
C ALA A 200 1.10 -2.84 3.45
N PHE A 201 0.20 -2.59 4.40
CA PHE A 201 -1.09 -3.25 4.56
C PHE A 201 -2.16 -2.17 4.74
N TRP A 202 -3.15 -2.19 3.86
CA TRP A 202 -4.27 -1.26 3.87
C TRP A 202 -5.58 -2.00 3.97
N ILE A 203 -6.57 -1.33 4.54
CA ILE A 203 -7.94 -1.81 4.71
C ILE A 203 -8.85 -0.92 3.87
N ARG A 204 -9.86 -1.49 3.21
CA ARG A 204 -10.82 -0.74 2.42
C ARG A 204 -11.59 0.22 3.33
N GLU A 205 -11.72 1.46 2.87
CA GLU A 205 -12.61 2.43 3.49
C GLU A 205 -13.98 2.30 2.81
N ILE A 206 -15.00 2.05 3.64
CA ILE A 206 -16.41 1.94 3.23
C ILE A 206 -17.07 3.32 3.38
#